data_AF-A0A8B7E0J2-F1
#
_entry.id   AF-A0A8B7E0J2-F1
#
_cell.length_a   1.000
_cell.length_b   1.000
_cell.length_c   1.000
_cell.angle_alpha   90.00
_cell.angle_beta   90.00
_cell.angle_gamma   90.00
#
_symmetry.space_group_name_H-M   'P 1'
#
loop_
_entity.id
_entity.type
_entity.pdbx_description
1 polymer ?
#
loop_
_entity_poly.entity_id
_entity_poly.type
_entity_poly.pdbx_seq_one_letter_code
_entity_poly.pdbx_strand_id
1 'polypeptide(L)'
;MGIENPFNNESKMAGKDWLQGFMSRNLQLSIRTPQTTSVRRAVGFNKPKLNQFFSVYKSLFEEHKCSAKQLWNLDETGITNVHKPGKIIATKGKRQVSKITSGERGATVTVVFAMSASGVYVPPLFILSRKQMTDRLAFVAPSGSIVRVSSSG
;
A
#
# COMPACT_ATOMS: atom_id res chain seq x y z
N MET A 1 -3.37 38.31 -24.40
CA MET A 1 -2.01 38.61 -23.91
C MET A 1 -1.42 37.34 -23.33
N GLY A 2 -0.50 36.70 -24.05
CA GLY A 2 0.28 35.59 -23.52
C GLY A 2 1.46 36.15 -22.74
N ILE A 3 1.61 35.78 -21.47
CA ILE A 3 2.79 36.13 -20.71
C ILE A 3 3.96 35.33 -21.29
N GLU A 4 5.01 36.02 -21.74
CA GLU A 4 6.24 35.36 -22.18
C GLU A 4 6.77 34.48 -21.04
N ASN A 5 6.98 33.20 -21.34
CA ASN A 5 7.42 32.22 -20.36
C ASN A 5 8.50 31.33 -20.98
N PRO A 6 9.49 30.89 -20.19
CA PRO A 6 10.59 30.07 -20.68
C PRO A 6 10.22 28.58 -20.74
N PHE A 7 8.94 28.22 -20.82
CA PHE A 7 8.55 26.82 -20.88
C PHE A 7 8.92 26.22 -22.23
N ASN A 8 9.30 24.95 -22.20
CA ASN A 8 9.68 24.26 -23.41
C ASN A 8 8.42 24.03 -24.27
N ASN A 9 8.40 24.60 -25.47
CA ASN A 9 7.24 24.57 -26.37
C ASN A 9 6.94 23.18 -26.95
N GLU A 10 7.94 22.29 -27.02
CA GLU A 10 7.81 20.93 -27.54
C GLU A 10 7.23 19.98 -26.49
N SER A 11 7.84 19.94 -25.31
CA SER A 11 7.43 19.10 -24.18
C SER A 11 6.26 19.68 -23.39
N LYS A 12 5.96 20.97 -23.54
CA LYS A 12 4.93 21.72 -22.79
C LYS A 12 5.11 21.61 -21.27
N MET A 13 6.35 21.53 -20.80
CA MET A 13 6.70 21.36 -19.39
C MET A 13 7.52 22.54 -18.86
N ALA A 14 7.29 22.87 -17.59
CA ALA A 14 8.14 23.79 -16.86
C ALA A 14 9.48 23.12 -16.48
N GLY A 15 10.57 23.88 -16.55
CA GLY A 15 11.91 23.40 -16.21
C GLY A 15 12.13 23.17 -14.71
N LYS A 16 13.26 22.53 -14.37
CA LYS A 16 13.64 22.23 -12.98
C LYS A 16 13.76 23.50 -12.12
N ASP A 17 14.30 24.58 -12.66
CA ASP A 17 14.49 25.84 -11.93
C ASP A 17 13.16 26.51 -11.58
N TRP A 18 12.19 26.42 -12.50
CA TRP A 18 10.83 26.89 -12.22
C TRP A 18 10.21 26.12 -11.05
N LEU A 19 10.33 24.79 -11.06
CA LEU A 19 9.83 23.95 -9.97
C LEU A 19 10.53 24.27 -8.65
N GLN A 20 11.85 24.47 -8.65
CA GLN A 20 12.62 24.84 -7.46
C GLN A 20 12.17 26.20 -6.91
N GLY A 21 12.02 27.21 -7.78
CA GLY A 21 11.50 28.52 -7.40
C GLY A 21 10.05 28.49 -6.93
N PHE A 22 9.22 27.63 -7.51
CA PHE A 22 7.84 27.42 -7.06
C PHE A 22 7.80 26.81 -5.65
N MET A 23 8.64 25.81 -5.38
CA MET A 23 8.73 25.17 -4.07
C MET A 23 9.32 26.10 -3.00
N SER A 24 10.29 26.96 -3.35
CA SER A 24 10.85 27.92 -2.39
C SER A 24 9.86 29.01 -1.98
N ARG A 25 9.01 29.47 -2.90
CA ARG A 25 7.93 30.43 -2.61
C ARG A 25 6.76 29.83 -1.83
N ASN A 26 6.58 28.51 -1.89
CA ASN A 26 5.44 27.81 -1.28
C ASN A 26 5.91 26.81 -0.22
N LEU A 27 6.40 27.33 0.92
CA LEU A 27 6.95 26.53 2.01
C LEU A 27 5.94 25.57 2.64
N GLN A 28 4.65 25.77 2.43
CA GLN A 28 3.56 24.87 2.80
C GLN A 28 3.47 23.61 1.93
N LEU A 29 4.26 23.49 0.85
CA LEU A 29 4.27 22.33 -0.04
C LEU A 29 5.48 21.43 0.21
N SER A 30 5.32 20.13 -0.06
CA SER A 30 6.39 19.13 0.03
C SER A 30 6.23 18.09 -1.07
N ILE A 31 7.36 17.58 -1.54
CA ILE A 31 7.38 16.43 -2.46
C ILE A 31 7.16 15.16 -1.64
N ARG A 32 6.16 14.35 -2.02
CA ARG A 32 5.74 13.14 -1.32
C ARG A 32 5.57 11.98 -2.28
N THR A 33 5.86 10.77 -1.82
CA THR A 33 5.46 9.55 -2.52
C THR A 33 4.04 9.21 -2.10
N PRO A 34 3.07 9.11 -3.03
CA PRO A 34 1.71 8.78 -2.65
C PRO A 34 1.63 7.33 -2.17
N GLN A 35 0.79 7.09 -1.16
CA GLN A 35 0.46 5.73 -0.72
C GLN A 35 -0.71 5.20 -1.54
N THR A 36 -0.60 3.99 -2.06
CA THR A 36 -1.68 3.32 -2.77
C THR A 36 -2.77 2.97 -1.76
N THR A 37 -3.83 3.76 -1.71
CA THR A 37 -5.01 3.49 -0.89
C THR A 37 -6.20 3.34 -1.81
N SER A 38 -6.90 2.21 -1.74
CA SER A 38 -8.12 2.03 -2.53
C SER A 38 -9.22 2.97 -2.06
N VAL A 39 -10.08 3.42 -2.99
CA VAL A 39 -11.23 4.30 -2.69
C VAL A 39 -12.13 3.69 -1.60
N ARG A 40 -12.32 2.36 -1.64
CA ARG A 40 -13.11 1.62 -0.64
C ARG A 40 -12.52 1.73 0.77
N ARG A 41 -11.19 1.68 0.93
CA ARG A 41 -10.53 1.90 2.23
C ARG A 41 -10.71 3.33 2.70
N ALA A 42 -10.54 4.32 1.81
CA ALA A 42 -10.70 5.73 2.16
C ALA A 42 -12.13 6.07 2.62
N VAL A 43 -13.15 5.52 1.96
CA VAL A 43 -14.58 5.72 2.31
C VAL A 43 -14.99 4.89 3.54
N GLY A 44 -14.40 3.70 3.70
CA GLY A 44 -14.67 2.81 4.84
C GLY A 44 -14.11 3.32 6.16
N PHE A 45 -13.05 4.14 6.13
CA PHE A 45 -12.36 4.64 7.31
C PHE A 45 -13.05 5.90 7.89
N ASN A 46 -14.27 5.73 8.41
CA ASN A 46 -15.01 6.79 9.07
C ASN A 46 -15.23 6.49 10.57
N LYS A 47 -15.38 7.57 11.36
CA LYS A 47 -15.46 7.50 12.83
C LYS A 47 -16.59 6.59 13.33
N PRO A 48 -17.83 6.64 12.82
CA PRO A 48 -18.89 5.74 13.24
C PRO A 48 -18.56 4.25 13.02
N LYS A 49 -18.05 3.89 11.83
CA LYS A 49 -17.67 2.50 11.53
C LYS A 49 -16.52 2.01 12.40
N LEU A 50 -15.52 2.85 12.64
CA LEU A 50 -14.41 2.51 13.54
C LEU A 50 -14.88 2.31 14.97
N ASN A 51 -15.74 3.19 15.48
CA ASN A 51 -16.29 3.06 16.82
C ASN A 51 -17.09 1.76 16.98
N GLN A 52 -17.92 1.41 16.00
CA GLN A 52 -18.68 0.16 16.00
C GLN A 52 -17.73 -1.06 16.03
N PHE A 53 -16.70 -1.06 15.18
CA PHE A 53 -15.70 -2.12 15.15
C PHE A 53 -15.03 -2.31 16.52
N PHE A 54 -14.51 -1.22 17.10
CA PHE A 54 -13.82 -1.30 18.39
C PHE A 54 -14.74 -1.63 19.56
N SER A 55 -16.01 -1.24 19.49
CA SER A 55 -17.01 -1.64 20.49
C SER A 55 -17.18 -3.16 20.52
N VAL A 56 -17.38 -3.79 19.35
CA VAL A 56 -17.53 -5.25 19.23
C VAL A 56 -16.23 -5.97 19.57
N TYR A 57 -15.10 -5.46 19.10
CA TYR A 57 -13.79 -6.02 19.41
C TYR A 57 -13.54 -6.04 20.93
N LYS A 58 -13.82 -4.93 21.63
CA LYS A 58 -13.62 -4.82 23.07
C LYS A 58 -14.53 -5.78 23.84
N SER A 59 -15.82 -5.88 23.47
CA SER A 59 -16.75 -6.78 24.16
C SER A 59 -16.32 -8.25 24.02
N LEU A 60 -15.93 -8.67 22.81
CA LEU A 60 -15.45 -10.04 22.58
C LEU A 60 -14.15 -10.33 23.34
N PHE A 61 -13.24 -9.36 23.39
CA PHE A 61 -11.97 -9.49 24.09
C PHE A 61 -12.16 -9.63 25.60
N GLU A 62 -13.08 -8.87 26.19
CA GLU A 62 -13.43 -8.95 27.62
C GLU A 62 -14.15 -10.26 27.98
N GLU A 63 -15.03 -10.74 27.10
CA GLU A 63 -15.77 -12.00 27.28
C GLU A 63 -14.85 -13.22 27.25
N HIS A 64 -13.99 -13.32 26.23
CA HIS A 64 -13.19 -14.52 25.99
C HIS A 64 -11.84 -14.50 26.72
N LYS A 65 -11.44 -13.35 27.28
CA LYS A 65 -10.16 -13.14 28.00
C LYS A 65 -8.96 -13.74 27.26
N CYS A 66 -8.91 -13.51 25.94
CA CYS A 66 -7.91 -14.09 25.06
C CYS A 66 -6.49 -13.74 25.55
N SER A 67 -5.65 -14.77 25.74
CA SER A 67 -4.23 -14.55 26.02
C SER A 67 -3.49 -14.10 24.76
N ALA A 68 -2.31 -13.50 24.91
CA ALA A 68 -1.47 -13.08 23.78
C ALA A 68 -1.13 -14.22 22.80
N LYS A 69 -1.15 -15.49 23.26
CA LYS A 69 -0.91 -16.67 22.42
C LYS A 69 -2.10 -17.02 21.52
N GLN A 70 -3.29 -16.57 21.89
CA GLN A 70 -4.56 -16.86 21.19
C GLN A 70 -5.00 -15.71 20.28
N LEU A 71 -4.42 -14.52 20.46
CA LEU A 71 -4.70 -13.38 19.59
C LEU A 71 -3.79 -13.43 18.37
N TRP A 72 -4.36 -13.73 17.20
CA TRP A 72 -3.66 -13.79 15.92
C TRP A 72 -4.11 -12.68 15.00
N ASN A 73 -3.16 -12.00 14.37
CA ASN A 73 -3.40 -11.11 13.25
C ASN A 73 -2.97 -11.82 11.97
N LEU A 74 -3.85 -11.86 10.97
CA LEU A 74 -3.56 -12.32 9.63
C LEU A 74 -3.76 -11.16 8.67
N ASP A 75 -2.75 -10.89 7.84
CA ASP A 75 -2.82 -9.83 6.83
C ASP A 75 -2.20 -10.29 5.50
N GLU A 76 -2.68 -9.65 4.43
CA GLU A 76 -2.27 -9.91 3.06
C GLU A 76 -1.51 -8.71 2.49
N THR A 77 -0.33 -8.96 1.92
CA THR A 77 0.44 -7.94 1.22
C THR A 77 0.74 -8.35 -0.21
N GLY A 78 0.47 -7.43 -1.15
CA GLY A 78 0.85 -7.57 -2.55
C GLY A 78 2.26 -7.02 -2.76
N ILE A 79 3.19 -7.89 -3.16
CA ILE A 79 4.54 -7.51 -3.58
C ILE A 79 4.53 -7.36 -5.09
N THR A 80 4.70 -6.13 -5.58
CA THR A 80 4.73 -5.84 -7.01
C THR A 80 6.15 -5.52 -7.46
N ASN A 81 6.54 -6.06 -8.62
CA ASN A 81 7.81 -5.70 -9.27
C ASN A 81 7.69 -4.44 -10.15
N VAL A 82 6.57 -3.72 -10.09
CA VAL A 82 6.26 -2.60 -10.99
C VAL A 82 6.52 -1.26 -10.31
N HIS A 83 7.00 -0.31 -11.11
CA HIS A 83 7.39 1.08 -10.78
C HIS A 83 6.85 1.66 -9.45
N LYS A 84 7.80 2.14 -8.63
CA LYS A 84 7.51 3.05 -7.52
C LYS A 84 6.71 4.25 -8.05
N PRO A 85 5.55 4.59 -7.46
CA PRO A 85 4.75 5.71 -7.94
C PRO A 85 5.59 6.99 -7.91
N GLY A 86 5.51 7.77 -9.00
CA GLY A 86 6.21 9.04 -9.11
C GLY A 86 5.85 9.97 -7.95
N LYS A 87 6.86 10.72 -7.47
CA LYS A 87 6.66 11.69 -6.39
C LYS A 87 5.71 12.80 -6.86
N ILE A 88 4.82 13.24 -5.98
CA ILE A 88 3.89 14.35 -6.24
C ILE A 88 4.12 15.49 -5.25
N ILE A 89 3.64 16.70 -5.59
CA ILE A 89 3.68 17.85 -4.69
C ILE A 89 2.37 17.87 -3.88
N ALA A 90 2.47 17.90 -2.56
CA ALA A 90 1.33 17.93 -1.64
C ALA A 90 1.58 18.89 -0.47
N THR A 91 0.51 19.34 0.19
CA THR A 91 0.62 20.22 1.36
C THR A 91 1.29 19.52 2.54
N LYS A 92 2.20 20.23 3.22
CA LYS A 92 2.83 19.79 4.46
C LYS A 92 1.76 19.55 5.52
N GLY A 93 1.94 18.51 6.33
CA GLY A 93 1.01 18.12 7.39
C GLY A 93 -0.12 17.17 6.94
N LYS A 94 -0.43 17.06 5.64
CA LYS A 94 -1.35 16.01 5.16
C LYS A 94 -0.64 14.67 5.13
N ARG A 95 -0.99 13.81 6.10
CA ARG A 95 -0.46 12.45 6.25
C ARG A 95 -0.91 11.50 5.13
N GLN A 96 -2.09 11.73 4.56
CA GLN A 96 -2.65 10.88 3.53
C GLN A 96 -2.65 11.59 2.18
N VAL A 97 -1.73 11.17 1.31
CA VAL A 97 -1.62 11.61 -0.07
C VAL A 97 -1.84 10.35 -0.91
N SER A 98 -3.08 10.07 -1.26
CA SER A 98 -3.43 8.87 -2.03
C SER A 98 -3.57 9.23 -3.51
N LYS A 99 -2.97 8.42 -4.39
CA LYS A 99 -3.20 8.49 -5.84
C LYS A 99 -4.10 7.33 -6.23
N ILE A 100 -5.29 7.64 -6.76
CA ILE A 100 -6.13 6.63 -7.41
C ILE A 100 -5.38 6.19 -8.66
N THR A 101 -4.97 4.92 -8.73
CA THR A 101 -4.22 4.37 -9.85
C THR A 101 -5.09 3.35 -10.56
N SER A 102 -5.24 3.50 -11.88
CA SER A 102 -5.84 2.49 -12.75
C SER A 102 -4.73 1.60 -13.31
N GLY A 103 -4.87 0.28 -13.15
CA GLY A 103 -4.14 -0.75 -13.88
C GLY A 103 -2.67 -0.97 -13.48
N GLU A 104 -2.45 -1.87 -12.52
CA GLU A 104 -1.13 -2.44 -12.25
C GLU A 104 -0.78 -3.46 -13.35
N ARG A 105 -0.07 -3.04 -14.41
CA ARG A 105 0.53 -3.99 -15.37
C ARG A 105 1.84 -4.53 -14.80
N GLY A 106 1.73 -5.55 -13.95
CA GLY A 106 2.81 -6.49 -13.66
C GLY A 106 2.37 -7.61 -12.74
N ALA A 107 3.21 -8.63 -12.61
CA ALA A 107 2.91 -9.79 -11.78
C ALA A 107 3.05 -9.41 -10.30
N THR A 108 1.92 -9.28 -9.60
CA THR A 108 1.86 -9.15 -8.15
C THR A 108 1.96 -10.53 -7.53
N VAL A 109 2.85 -10.70 -6.54
CA VAL A 109 2.87 -11.86 -5.66
C VAL A 109 2.14 -11.48 -4.38
N THR A 110 1.06 -12.16 -4.10
CA THR A 110 0.35 -12.01 -2.84
C THR A 110 1.03 -12.85 -1.78
N VAL A 111 1.33 -12.26 -0.62
CA VAL A 111 1.88 -12.98 0.53
C VAL A 111 0.95 -12.80 1.71
N VAL A 112 0.54 -13.92 2.31
CA VAL A 112 -0.29 -13.97 3.52
C VAL A 112 0.59 -14.33 4.71
N PHE A 113 0.54 -13.49 5.74
CA PHE A 113 1.26 -13.70 7.00
C PHE A 113 0.26 -13.76 8.15
N ALA A 114 0.51 -14.65 9.11
CA ALA A 114 -0.22 -14.70 10.37
C ALA A 114 0.77 -14.71 11.53
N MET A 115 0.54 -13.83 12.51
CA MET A 115 1.36 -13.71 13.72
C MET A 115 0.48 -13.57 14.95
N SER A 116 0.85 -14.25 16.04
CA SER A 116 0.25 -14.07 17.35
C SER A 116 0.82 -12.84 18.05
N ALA A 117 0.06 -12.28 18.98
CA ALA A 117 0.53 -11.19 19.84
C ALA A 117 1.70 -11.62 20.76
N SER A 118 1.91 -12.92 20.96
CA SER A 118 3.07 -13.47 21.66
C SER A 118 4.33 -13.61 20.78
N GLY A 119 4.26 -13.24 19.50
CA GLY A 119 5.38 -13.29 18.56
C GLY A 119 5.57 -14.62 17.83
N VAL A 120 4.63 -15.55 17.94
CA VAL A 120 4.65 -16.79 17.15
C VAL A 120 4.10 -16.49 15.76
N TYR A 121 4.72 -16.99 14.70
CA TYR A 121 4.23 -16.79 13.34
C TYR A 121 3.97 -18.12 12.63
N VAL A 122 2.95 -18.13 11.77
CA VAL A 122 2.75 -19.22 10.80
C VAL A 122 3.66 -18.94 9.61
N PRO A 123 4.35 -19.96 9.06
CA PRO A 123 5.11 -19.81 7.81
C PRO A 123 4.27 -19.15 6.71
N PRO A 124 4.83 -18.22 5.91
CA PRO A 124 4.04 -17.45 4.96
C PRO A 124 3.49 -18.31 3.83
N LEU A 125 2.30 -17.91 3.36
CA LEU A 125 1.69 -18.43 2.14
C LEU A 125 1.93 -17.44 0.99
N PHE A 126 2.54 -17.92 -0.09
CA PHE A 126 2.73 -17.17 -1.32
C PHE A 126 1.67 -17.59 -2.35
N ILE A 127 0.98 -16.62 -2.93
CA ILE A 127 0.00 -16.80 -4.01
C ILE A 127 0.51 -16.04 -5.23
N LEU A 128 0.88 -16.77 -6.26
CA LEU A 128 1.39 -16.23 -7.52
C LEU A 128 0.27 -16.18 -8.56
N SER A 129 0.14 -15.05 -9.28
CA SER A 129 -0.76 -14.95 -10.43
C SER A 129 -0.21 -15.73 -11.63
N ARG A 130 -0.49 -17.03 -11.68
CA ARG A 130 0.01 -18.03 -12.64
C ARG A 130 -1.04 -19.13 -12.85
N LYS A 131 -1.07 -19.72 -14.05
CA LYS A 131 -1.96 -20.85 -14.36
C LYS A 131 -1.38 -22.22 -14.00
N GLN A 132 -0.06 -22.34 -13.96
CA GLN A 132 0.63 -23.60 -13.70
C GLN A 132 1.63 -23.45 -12.56
N MET A 133 1.69 -24.47 -11.71
CA MET A 133 2.68 -24.58 -10.65
C MET A 133 3.97 -25.18 -11.22
N THR A 134 5.12 -24.71 -10.76
CA THR A 134 6.43 -25.26 -11.10
C THR A 134 7.31 -25.18 -9.87
N ASP A 135 8.17 -26.18 -9.64
CA ASP A 135 9.02 -26.25 -8.44
C ASP A 135 9.93 -25.03 -8.27
N ARG A 136 10.31 -24.39 -9.39
CA ARG A 136 11.07 -23.14 -9.41
C ARG A 136 10.37 -21.99 -8.68
N LEU A 137 9.04 -22.02 -8.54
CA LEU A 137 8.28 -20.98 -7.86
C LEU A 137 8.44 -21.03 -6.33
N ALA A 138 8.82 -22.17 -5.77
CA ALA A 138 9.13 -22.35 -4.35
C ALA A 138 10.64 -22.30 -4.06
N PHE A 139 11.47 -22.14 -5.10
CA PHE A 139 12.91 -22.07 -4.97
C PHE A 139 13.31 -20.84 -4.14
N VAL A 140 14.06 -21.04 -3.06
CA VAL A 140 14.49 -20.00 -2.09
C VAL A 140 13.35 -19.44 -1.23
N ALA A 141 12.16 -20.05 -1.20
CA ALA A 141 11.14 -19.68 -0.23
C ALA A 141 11.62 -20.01 1.20
N PRO A 142 11.25 -19.21 2.22
CA PRO A 142 11.55 -19.52 3.61
C PRO A 142 11.07 -20.93 4.00
N SER A 143 11.80 -21.58 4.92
CA SER A 143 11.44 -22.93 5.37
C SER A 143 10.02 -22.99 5.92
N GLY A 144 9.24 -23.97 5.46
CA GLY A 144 7.84 -24.15 5.85
C GLY A 144 6.85 -23.30 5.07
N SER A 145 7.30 -22.42 4.18
CA SER A 145 6.40 -21.62 3.33
C SER A 145 5.61 -22.49 2.37
N ILE A 146 4.34 -22.13 2.19
CA ILE A 146 3.46 -22.76 1.22
C ILE A 146 3.40 -21.86 0.00
N VAL A 147 3.59 -22.44 -1.19
CA VAL A 147 3.47 -21.71 -2.46
C VAL A 147 2.30 -22.27 -3.25
N ARG A 148 1.43 -21.37 -3.71
CA ARG A 148 0.25 -21.65 -4.51
C ARG A 148 0.19 -20.72 -5.71
N VAL A 149 -0.51 -21.17 -6.74
CA VAL A 149 -0.78 -20.40 -7.95
C VAL A 149 -2.27 -20.16 -8.09
N SER A 150 -2.66 -18.96 -8.51
CA SER A 150 -4.04 -18.62 -8.85
C SER A 150 -4.10 -18.03 -10.24
N SER A 151 -5.07 -18.45 -11.04
CA SER A 151 -5.32 -17.92 -12.38
C SER A 151 -6.00 -16.55 -12.38
N SER A 152 -6.61 -16.13 -11.26
CA SER A 152 -7.35 -14.87 -11.16
C SER A 152 -6.51 -13.69 -10.70
N GLY A 153 -5.35 -13.94 -10.07
CA GLY A 153 -4.74 -12.92 -9.21
C GLY A 153 -5.63 -12.55 -8.03
#